data_AF-A0A7S0GHJ1-F1
#
_entry.id   AF-A0A7S0GHJ1-F1
#
_cell.length_a   1.000
_cell.length_b   1.000
_cell.length_c   1.000
_cell.angle_alpha   90.00
_cell.angle_beta   90.00
_cell.angle_gamma   90.00
#
_symmetry.space_group_name_H-M   'P 1'
#
loop_
_entity.id
_entity.type
_entity.pdbx_description
1 polymer ?
#
loop_
_entity_poly.entity_id
_entity_poly.type
_entity_poly.pdbx_seq_one_letter_code
_entity_poly.pdbx_strand_id
1 'polypeptide(L)'
;MCHIMSNILKRGVSTITTRSQQYLLYRATARKMSTETRSLTGYCNRMPGPGTGGEEGRDYVIVGEHQGWHVKPISLTIEGNGTRNIARETYDFISRGWILQNGSFNGTVALEDGTNQQVLIN
;
A
#
# COMPACT_ATOMS: atom_id res chain seq x y z
N MET A 1 -20.36 -70.28 4.83
CA MET A 1 -20.22 -69.97 3.38
C MET A 1 -21.36 -69.04 3.02
N CYS A 2 -21.23 -67.83 2.49
CA CYS A 2 -20.15 -67.13 1.79
C CYS A 2 -20.29 -65.62 2.09
N HIS A 3 -19.20 -64.95 2.44
CA HIS A 3 -19.14 -63.48 2.51
C HIS A 3 -19.06 -62.91 1.09
N ILE A 4 -20.02 -62.08 0.68
CA ILE A 4 -19.93 -61.31 -0.57
C ILE A 4 -19.24 -59.99 -0.24
N MET A 5 -17.96 -59.88 -0.58
CA MET A 5 -17.24 -58.61 -0.59
C MET A 5 -17.63 -57.81 -1.83
N SER A 6 -18.21 -56.62 -1.62
CA SER A 6 -18.44 -55.62 -2.66
C SER A 6 -17.15 -54.85 -2.94
N ASN A 7 -16.61 -55.03 -4.15
CA ASN A 7 -15.46 -54.31 -4.67
C ASN A 7 -15.96 -53.00 -5.33
N ILE A 8 -15.90 -51.88 -4.61
CA ILE A 8 -16.25 -50.56 -5.16
C ILE A 8 -15.02 -50.01 -5.91
N LEU A 9 -15.14 -50.00 -7.24
CA LEU A 9 -14.24 -49.33 -8.19
C LEU A 9 -14.15 -47.82 -7.87
N LYS A 10 -12.99 -47.37 -7.39
CA LYS A 10 -12.61 -45.96 -7.38
C LYS A 10 -12.41 -45.47 -8.82
N ARG A 11 -13.46 -44.91 -9.42
CA ARG A 11 -13.35 -44.17 -10.69
C ARG A 11 -12.82 -42.76 -10.42
N GLY A 12 -11.72 -42.42 -11.08
CA GLY A 12 -11.06 -41.12 -10.99
C GLY A 12 -11.97 -39.97 -11.41
N VAL A 13 -12.05 -38.96 -10.53
CA VAL A 13 -12.74 -37.70 -10.78
C VAL A 13 -11.85 -36.86 -11.70
N SER A 14 -12.15 -36.88 -12.99
CA SER A 14 -11.57 -35.93 -13.96
C SER A 14 -12.33 -34.62 -13.82
N THR A 15 -11.76 -33.64 -13.11
CA THR A 15 -12.38 -32.32 -12.96
C THR A 15 -12.30 -31.58 -14.30
N ILE A 16 -13.43 -31.54 -15.02
CA ILE A 16 -13.61 -30.69 -16.20
C ILE A 16 -13.74 -29.25 -15.66
N THR A 17 -12.63 -28.52 -15.61
CA THR A 17 -12.60 -27.12 -15.21
C THR A 17 -13.24 -26.27 -16.31
N THR A 18 -14.48 -25.85 -16.10
CA THR A 18 -15.24 -25.01 -17.03
C THR A 18 -14.55 -23.64 -17.19
N ARG A 19 -14.58 -23.04 -18.39
CA ARG A 19 -14.03 -21.68 -18.65
C ARG A 19 -14.49 -20.60 -17.65
N SER A 20 -15.69 -20.76 -17.10
CA SER A 20 -16.25 -19.91 -16.04
C SER A 20 -15.54 -20.06 -14.69
N GLN A 21 -15.08 -21.26 -14.33
CA GLN A 21 -14.27 -21.49 -13.12
C GLN A 21 -12.87 -20.87 -13.25
N GLN A 22 -12.28 -20.91 -14.44
CA GLN A 22 -11.00 -20.24 -14.72
C GLN A 22 -11.12 -18.70 -14.57
N TYR A 23 -12.26 -18.13 -14.98
CA TYR A 23 -12.54 -16.70 -14.81
C TYR A 23 -12.78 -16.29 -13.35
N LEU A 24 -13.41 -17.15 -12.54
CA LEU A 24 -13.60 -16.92 -11.11
C LEU A 24 -12.28 -17.04 -10.33
N LEU A 25 -11.42 -18.00 -10.69
CA LEU A 25 -10.07 -18.13 -10.13
C LEU A 25 -9.20 -16.90 -10.45
N TYR A 26 -9.28 -16.37 -11.68
CA TYR A 26 -8.58 -15.14 -12.08
C TYR A 26 -9.02 -13.91 -11.27
N ARG A 27 -10.32 -13.77 -10.97
CA ARG A 27 -10.84 -12.69 -10.12
C ARG A 27 -10.43 -12.81 -8.65
N ALA A 28 -10.28 -14.04 -8.15
CA ALA A 28 -9.87 -14.30 -6.77
C ALA A 28 -8.37 -14.04 -6.55
N THR A 29 -7.52 -14.30 -7.54
CA THR A 29 -6.07 -14.05 -7.43
C THR A 29 -5.68 -12.58 -7.64
N ALA A 30 -6.48 -11.80 -8.38
CA ALA A 30 -6.25 -10.35 -8.56
C ALA A 30 -6.35 -9.53 -7.25
N ARG A 31 -6.97 -10.07 -6.19
CA ARG A 31 -7.08 -9.43 -4.88
C ARG A 31 -5.94 -9.75 -3.92
N LYS A 32 -4.92 -10.47 -4.37
CA LYS A 32 -3.71 -10.75 -3.60
C LYS A 32 -2.54 -9.92 -4.13
N MET A 33 -2.77 -8.64 -4.42
CA MET A 33 -1.67 -7.69 -4.46
C MET A 33 -1.16 -7.56 -3.03
N SER A 34 0.11 -7.90 -2.84
CA SER A 34 0.82 -7.88 -1.58
C SER A 34 0.50 -6.59 -0.81
N THR A 35 -0.15 -6.74 0.33
CA THR A 35 -0.26 -5.71 1.37
C THR A 35 1.09 -5.55 2.05
N GLU A 36 2.15 -5.32 1.27
CA GLU A 36 3.42 -4.88 1.81
C GLU A 36 3.27 -3.40 2.13
N THR A 37 3.02 -3.14 3.41
CA THR A 37 3.02 -1.79 3.96
C THR A 37 4.42 -1.21 3.78
N ARG A 38 4.53 -0.19 2.93
CA ARG A 38 5.82 0.44 2.66
C ARG A 38 6.16 1.40 3.79
N SER A 39 7.32 1.25 4.41
CA SER A 39 7.80 2.19 5.43
C SER A 39 8.31 3.48 4.78
N LEU A 40 7.84 4.61 5.29
CA LEU A 40 8.29 5.96 4.92
C LEU A 40 8.99 6.60 6.13
N THR A 41 9.84 7.59 5.86
CA THR A 41 10.55 8.33 6.89
C THR A 41 9.97 9.74 7.02
N GLY A 42 9.42 10.04 8.19
CA GLY A 42 8.98 11.38 8.57
C GLY A 42 10.12 12.14 9.24
N TYR A 43 10.20 13.44 8.95
CA TYR A 43 11.18 14.34 9.54
C TYR A 43 10.49 15.50 10.22
N CYS A 44 10.70 15.58 11.53
CA CYS A 44 10.28 16.71 12.35
C CYS A 44 11.27 17.87 12.19
N ASN A 45 11.08 18.74 11.20
CA ASN A 45 12.02 19.85 10.94
C ASN A 45 11.55 21.15 11.60
N ARG A 46 11.59 21.16 12.93
CA ARG A 46 11.14 22.25 13.81
C ARG A 46 12.17 23.37 13.98
N MET A 47 12.93 23.75 12.94
CA MET A 47 13.85 24.87 13.08
C MET A 47 13.06 26.19 13.21
N PRO A 48 13.23 26.95 14.32
CA PRO A 48 12.59 28.25 14.47
C PRO A 48 13.29 29.26 13.54
N GLY A 49 12.72 29.49 12.36
CA GLY A 49 13.09 30.63 11.53
C GLY A 49 12.59 31.94 12.17
N PRO A 50 13.41 32.99 12.26
CA PRO A 50 12.95 34.29 12.77
C PRO A 50 11.84 34.84 11.85
N GLY A 51 10.65 35.09 12.43
CA GLY A 51 9.56 35.80 11.75
C GLY A 51 8.37 34.98 11.25
N THR A 52 8.32 33.66 11.46
CA THR A 52 7.14 32.85 11.11
C THR A 52 6.39 32.42 12.38
N GLY A 53 5.45 33.26 12.81
CA GLY A 53 4.47 32.98 13.87
C GLY A 53 3.37 32.01 13.43
N GLY A 54 3.75 30.88 12.83
CA GLY A 54 2.83 29.84 12.39
C GLY A 54 3.45 28.46 12.63
N GLU A 55 2.78 27.68 13.47
CA GLU A 55 3.01 26.26 13.74
C GLU A 55 2.49 25.36 12.61
N GLU A 56 2.15 25.94 11.46
CA GLU A 56 1.62 25.20 10.32
C GLU A 56 2.75 24.48 9.58
N GLY A 57 2.86 23.17 9.79
CA GLY A 57 3.23 22.26 8.72
C GLY A 57 4.69 22.23 8.27
N ARG A 58 5.68 22.40 9.17
CA ARG A 58 7.11 22.40 8.76
C ARG A 58 7.69 21.02 8.54
N ASP A 59 6.99 19.98 8.97
CA ASP A 59 7.46 18.62 8.87
C ASP A 59 7.22 18.10 7.45
N TYR A 60 8.06 17.15 7.05
CA TYR A 60 8.01 16.54 5.75
C TYR A 60 8.19 15.03 5.85
N VAL A 61 7.62 14.31 4.88
CA VAL A 61 7.75 12.86 4.75
C VAL A 61 8.44 12.56 3.44
N ILE A 62 9.53 11.79 3.51
CA ILE A 62 10.19 11.24 2.33
C ILE A 62 9.42 9.98 1.93
N VAL A 63 8.78 10.05 0.76
CA VAL A 63 8.00 8.95 0.18
C VAL A 63 8.93 7.94 -0.51
N GLY A 64 10.12 8.38 -0.91
CA GLY A 64 11.22 7.56 -1.42
C GLY A 64 11.76 8.05 -2.76
N GLU A 65 12.87 7.44 -3.18
CA GLU A 65 13.58 7.78 -4.42
C GLU A 65 12.72 7.56 -5.67
N HIS A 66 12.95 8.35 -6.73
CA HIS A 66 12.15 8.23 -7.96
C HIS A 66 12.23 6.84 -8.60
N GLN A 67 13.37 6.16 -8.50
CA GLN A 67 13.59 4.84 -9.09
C GLN A 67 12.89 3.72 -8.31
N GLY A 68 12.56 3.95 -7.04
CA GLY A 68 11.88 3.00 -6.18
C GLY A 68 10.35 2.99 -6.34
N TRP A 69 9.82 3.71 -7.33
CA TRP A 69 8.39 3.79 -7.61
C TRP A 69 8.11 3.40 -9.06
N HIS A 70 7.33 2.33 -9.27
CA HIS A 70 6.87 1.94 -10.61
C HIS A 70 5.86 2.94 -11.17
N VAL A 71 5.03 3.50 -10.30
CA VAL A 71 4.03 4.52 -10.61
C VAL A 71 4.29 5.72 -9.71
N LYS A 72 4.20 6.92 -10.29
CA LYS A 72 4.48 8.16 -9.58
C LYS A 72 3.46 8.37 -8.45
N PRO A 73 3.93 8.61 -7.21
CA PRO A 73 3.05 8.98 -6.11
C PRO A 73 2.62 10.45 -6.23
N ILE A 74 1.33 10.72 -5.99
CA ILE A 74 0.72 12.04 -6.20
C ILE A 74 0.25 12.71 -4.91
N SER A 75 -0.24 11.94 -3.94
CA SER A 75 -0.66 12.46 -2.64
C SER A 75 -0.40 11.44 -1.53
N LEU A 76 -0.16 11.94 -0.33
CA LEU A 76 -0.02 11.17 0.90
C LEU A 76 -1.15 11.56 1.82
N THR A 77 -1.86 10.56 2.34
CA THR A 77 -2.86 10.72 3.39
C THR A 77 -2.32 10.08 4.66
N ILE A 78 -2.30 10.82 5.76
CA ILE A 78 -1.92 10.33 7.08
C ILE A 78 -3.18 10.33 7.95
N GLU A 79 -3.47 9.20 8.58
CA GLU A 79 -4.63 9.08 9.47
C GLU A 79 -4.56 10.13 10.59
N GLY A 80 -5.63 10.91 10.75
CA GLY A 80 -5.69 12.00 11.74
C GLY A 80 -5.05 13.34 11.31
N ASN A 81 -4.20 13.35 10.28
CA ASN A 81 -3.49 14.55 9.82
C ASN A 81 -3.97 15.07 8.45
N GLY A 82 -4.72 14.25 7.70
CA GLY A 82 -5.32 14.62 6.42
C GLY A 82 -4.46 14.25 5.22
N THR A 83 -4.73 14.90 4.09
CA THR A 83 -4.09 14.60 2.79
C THR A 83 -3.26 15.79 2.32
N ARG A 84 -2.05 15.52 1.83
CA ARG A 84 -1.15 16.51 1.22
C ARG A 84 -0.60 15.99 -0.11
N ASN A 85 -0.22 16.90 -0.97
CA ASN A 85 0.41 16.57 -2.25
C ASN A 85 1.84 16.06 -2.06
N ILE A 86 2.30 15.26 -3.01
CA ILE A 86 3.67 14.79 -3.10
C ILE A 86 4.36 15.55 -4.23
N ALA A 87 5.45 16.23 -3.89
CA ALA A 87 6.30 16.91 -4.84
C ALA A 87 7.45 15.99 -5.27
N ARG A 88 7.86 16.10 -6.53
CA ARG A 88 9.10 15.50 -7.02
C ARG A 88 10.24 16.49 -6.78
N GLU A 89 11.16 16.15 -5.91
CA GLU A 89 12.40 16.92 -5.68
C GLU A 89 13.57 16.26 -6.40
N THR A 90 14.81 16.70 -6.15
CA THR A 90 15.99 16.31 -6.94
C THR A 90 16.21 14.79 -7.01
N TYR A 91 16.03 14.08 -5.89
CA TYR A 91 16.27 12.62 -5.80
C TYR A 91 15.04 11.85 -5.32
N ASP A 92 14.20 12.50 -4.50
CA ASP A 92 13.10 11.86 -3.81
C ASP A 92 11.74 12.47 -4.15
N PHE A 93 10.70 11.69 -3.88
CA PHE A 93 9.35 12.20 -3.71
C PHE A 93 9.15 12.63 -2.26
N ILE A 94 8.74 13.88 -2.04
CA ILE A 94 8.61 14.48 -0.72
C ILE A 94 7.22 15.09 -0.55
N SER A 95 6.58 14.82 0.57
CA SER A 95 5.35 15.49 0.99
C SER A 95 5.64 16.45 2.14
N ARG A 96 5.28 17.72 1.99
CA ARG A 96 5.53 18.80 2.96
C ARG A 96 4.20 19.32 3.54
N GLY A 97 4.26 20.11 4.61
CA GLY A 97 3.05 20.68 5.20
C GLY A 97 2.47 19.83 6.33
N TRP A 98 3.29 18.98 6.96
CA TRP A 98 2.85 18.05 8.00
C TRP A 98 3.13 18.60 9.40
N ILE A 99 2.28 18.18 10.33
CA ILE A 99 2.50 18.36 11.77
C ILE A 99 2.66 16.96 12.34
N LEU A 100 3.90 16.50 12.47
CA LEU A 100 4.24 15.18 12.95
C LEU A 100 4.53 15.25 14.46
N GLN A 101 3.91 14.33 15.19
CA GLN A 101 4.24 14.05 16.58
C GLN A 101 5.20 12.86 16.64
N ASN A 102 5.89 12.65 17.76
CA ASN A 102 6.75 11.48 17.90
C ASN A 102 5.88 10.22 17.92
N GLY A 103 6.12 9.31 16.97
CA GLY A 103 5.39 8.06 16.85
C GLY A 103 5.31 7.58 15.41
N SER A 104 4.67 6.44 15.23
CA SER A 104 4.39 5.90 13.90
C SER A 104 2.97 6.25 13.47
N PHE A 105 2.79 6.61 12.21
CA PHE A 105 1.49 6.94 11.63
C PHE A 105 1.16 6.00 10.48
N ASN A 106 -0.08 5.53 10.44
CA ASN A 106 -0.58 4.85 9.26
C ASN A 106 -0.97 5.88 8.21
N GLY A 107 -0.75 5.52 6.95
CA GLY A 107 -1.13 6.37 5.84
C GLY A 107 -1.38 5.59 4.58
N THR A 108 -1.77 6.33 3.55
CA THR A 108 -1.99 5.79 2.21
C THR A 108 -1.41 6.77 1.20
N VAL A 109 -0.60 6.25 0.28
CA VAL A 109 -0.10 6.99 -0.87
C VAL A 109 -1.01 6.70 -2.06
N ALA A 110 -1.58 7.75 -2.64
CA ALA A 110 -2.28 7.65 -3.91
C ALA A 110 -1.27 7.76 -5.06
N LEU A 111 -1.42 6.88 -6.04
CA LEU A 111 -0.59 6.78 -7.22
C LEU A 111 -1.29 7.39 -8.43
N GLU A 112 -0.52 7.82 -9.43
CA GLU A 112 -1.02 8.45 -10.65
C GLU A 112 -1.95 7.54 -11.47
N ASP A 113 -1.82 6.22 -11.33
CA ASP A 113 -2.71 5.23 -11.96
C ASP A 113 -4.05 5.04 -11.22
N GLY A 114 -4.27 5.79 -10.15
CA GLY A 114 -5.47 5.73 -9.30
C GLY A 114 -5.43 4.61 -8.27
N THR A 115 -4.35 3.84 -8.18
CA THR A 115 -4.17 2.84 -7.12
C THR A 115 -3.67 3.50 -5.83
N ASN A 116 -3.86 2.79 -4.72
CA ASN A 116 -3.48 3.25 -3.39
C ASN A 116 -2.54 2.23 -2.74
N GLN A 117 -1.45 2.71 -2.15
CA GLN A 117 -0.51 1.88 -1.41
C GLN A 117 -0.54 2.24 0.07
N GLN A 118 -0.70 1.23 0.93
CA GLN A 118 -0.64 1.38 2.39
C GLN A 118 0.79 1.66 2.82
N VAL A 119 0.97 2.62 3.72
CA VAL A 119 2.28 3.05 4.20
C VAL A 119 2.31 3.25 5.70
N LEU A 120 3.49 3.06 6.29
CA LEU A 120 3.77 3.35 7.70
C LEU A 120 4.84 4.44 7.77
N ILE A 121 4.52 5.59 8.33
CA ILE A 121 5.44 6.70 8.52
C ILE A 121 6.07 6.54 9.91
N ASN A 122 7.41 6.51 9.98
CA ASN A 122 8.18 6.48 11.23
C ASN A 122 9.01 7.75 11.41
#